data_AF-A0A1B0CTM8-F1
#
_entry.id   AF-A0A1B0CTM8-F1
#
_cell.length_a   1.000
_cell.length_b   1.000
_cell.length_c   1.000
_cell.angle_alpha   90.00
_cell.angle_beta   90.00
_cell.angle_gamma   90.00
#
_symmetry.space_group_name_H-M   'P 1'
#
loop_
_entity.id
_entity.type
_entity.pdbx_description
1 polymer ?
#
loop_
_entity_poly.entity_id
_entity_poly.type
_entity_poly.pdbx_seq_one_letter_code
_entity_poly.pdbx_strand_id
1 'polypeptide(L)'
;MNRPVRVYRVSGRFGKATETHFSNSRIIARSSYGHVSHGKIMGLLSSLQASHQRKMFELAGVDIQTEAAFNLAKKGTIRPASSELPVIYGITPVDFTRPNFTLEIHALNENGDYLATLVHEIGLDLRSVAHCTGIRCIRSGYFSHEQSLLRHIWTLPDIVKNLKENSVIIRENPSIFRQESSALVDIEAQNPDNSYQGQNGINVNQITEKSALDPPEQIDLQTSR
;
A
#
# COMPACT_ATOMS: atom_id res chain seq x y z
N MET A 1 -3.18 12.90 2.10
CA MET A 1 -1.99 12.77 2.98
C MET A 1 -1.86 11.29 3.35
N ASN A 2 -0.69 10.70 3.17
CA ASN A 2 -0.47 9.29 3.47
C ASN A 2 -0.63 9.03 4.97
N ARG A 3 -1.33 7.95 5.32
CA ARG A 3 -1.44 7.51 6.72
C ARG A 3 -0.07 7.00 7.20
N PRO A 4 0.22 7.06 8.52
CA PRO A 4 1.43 6.42 9.03
C PRO A 4 1.39 4.92 8.73
N VAL A 5 2.56 4.32 8.54
CA VAL A 5 2.69 2.87 8.36
C VAL A 5 2.11 2.18 9.59
N ARG A 6 1.29 1.16 9.36
CA ARG A 6 0.71 0.31 10.39
C ARG A 6 1.24 -1.10 10.25
N VAL A 7 1.38 -1.76 11.38
CA VAL A 7 1.79 -3.17 11.45
C VAL A 7 0.62 -3.96 11.99
N TYR A 8 0.24 -4.99 11.24
CA TYR A 8 -0.88 -5.85 11.55
C TYR A 8 -0.40 -7.26 11.81
N ARG A 9 -0.98 -7.88 12.84
CA ARG A 9 -0.98 -9.31 13.00
C ARG A 9 -2.28 -9.85 12.38
N VAL A 10 -2.13 -10.53 11.26
CA VAL A 10 -3.24 -11.06 10.47
C VAL A 10 -3.22 -12.58 10.57
N SER A 11 -4.31 -13.14 11.06
CA SER A 11 -4.49 -14.57 11.21
C SER A 11 -5.42 -15.09 10.11
N GLY A 12 -5.02 -16.18 9.49
CA GLY A 12 -5.76 -16.85 8.43
C GLY A 12 -5.93 -18.33 8.70
N ARG A 13 -6.90 -18.94 8.02
CA ARG A 13 -7.13 -20.38 8.08
C ARG A 13 -7.36 -20.95 6.69
N PHE A 14 -6.59 -21.97 6.32
CA PHE A 14 -6.74 -22.73 5.08
C PHE A 14 -7.93 -23.69 5.13
N GLY A 15 -8.38 -24.10 3.94
CA GLY A 15 -9.40 -25.12 3.69
C GLY A 15 -10.84 -24.61 3.61
N LYS A 16 -11.09 -23.34 3.91
CA LYS A 16 -12.41 -22.69 3.78
C LYS A 16 -12.24 -21.29 3.22
N ALA A 17 -13.05 -20.92 2.24
CA ALA A 17 -13.26 -19.53 1.82
C ALA A 17 -14.66 -19.08 2.20
N THR A 18 -14.77 -17.81 2.56
CA THR A 18 -16.01 -17.13 2.91
C THR A 18 -16.28 -15.98 1.95
N GLU A 19 -17.53 -15.55 1.86
CA GLU A 19 -18.00 -14.53 0.91
C GLU A 19 -17.29 -13.18 1.08
N THR A 20 -17.12 -12.71 2.32
CA THR A 20 -16.43 -11.46 2.63
C THR A 20 -14.96 -11.65 2.99
N HIS A 21 -14.43 -12.88 2.83
CA HIS A 21 -13.11 -13.28 3.31
C HIS A 21 -12.89 -13.22 4.82
N PHE A 22 -13.88 -12.82 5.62
CA PHE A 22 -13.85 -12.86 7.08
C PHE A 22 -14.52 -14.10 7.65
N SER A 23 -14.18 -14.46 8.88
CA SER A 23 -14.73 -15.63 9.59
C SER A 23 -16.23 -15.54 9.92
N ASN A 24 -16.80 -14.34 9.92
CA ASN A 24 -18.22 -14.11 10.25
C ASN A 24 -19.19 -14.30 9.07
N SER A 25 -18.68 -14.45 7.84
CA SER A 25 -19.53 -14.59 6.65
C SER A 25 -19.72 -16.05 6.23
N ARG A 26 -20.68 -16.26 5.32
CA ARG A 26 -21.04 -17.58 4.81
C ARG A 26 -19.85 -18.24 4.10
N ILE A 27 -19.66 -19.53 4.36
CA ILE A 27 -18.66 -20.35 3.66
C ILE A 27 -19.15 -20.61 2.24
N ILE A 28 -18.36 -20.19 1.24
CA ILE A 28 -18.66 -20.35 -0.19
C ILE A 28 -17.92 -21.53 -0.82
N ALA A 29 -16.72 -21.87 -0.31
CA ALA A 29 -15.91 -22.94 -0.86
C ALA A 29 -15.10 -23.67 0.22
N ARG A 30 -14.75 -24.92 -0.05
CA ARG A 30 -13.87 -25.76 0.77
C ARG A 30 -12.83 -26.42 -0.13
N SER A 31 -11.60 -26.56 0.36
CA SER A 31 -10.53 -27.26 -0.35
C SER A 31 -9.65 -28.01 0.64
N SER A 32 -8.87 -28.97 0.13
CA SER A 32 -7.84 -29.62 0.93
C SER A 32 -6.67 -28.65 1.19
N TYR A 33 -5.96 -28.88 2.30
CA TYR A 33 -4.81 -28.07 2.71
C TYR A 33 -3.63 -28.93 3.20
N GLY A 34 -3.75 -30.27 3.10
CA GLY A 34 -2.71 -31.18 3.57
C GLY A 34 -1.38 -31.01 2.83
N HIS A 35 -1.45 -30.60 1.56
CA HIS A 35 -0.30 -30.36 0.68
C HIS A 35 0.42 -29.04 0.95
N VAL A 36 -0.15 -28.14 1.77
CA VAL A 36 0.46 -26.85 2.14
C VAL A 36 1.50 -27.12 3.20
N SER A 37 2.78 -27.15 2.83
CA SER A 37 3.89 -27.33 3.77
C SER A 37 4.48 -25.98 4.20
N HIS A 38 5.25 -25.98 5.28
CA HIS A 38 5.98 -24.79 5.74
C HIS A 38 6.88 -24.22 4.62
N GLY A 39 7.61 -25.07 3.89
CA GLY A 39 8.45 -24.61 2.78
C GLY A 39 7.67 -23.90 1.66
N LYS A 40 6.46 -24.38 1.33
CA LYS A 40 5.62 -23.74 0.30
C LYS A 40 5.13 -22.36 0.71
N ILE A 41 4.62 -22.23 1.95
CA ILE A 41 4.16 -20.94 2.44
C ILE A 41 5.32 -19.94 2.55
N MET A 42 6.48 -20.36 3.07
CA MET A 42 7.64 -19.47 3.17
C MET A 42 8.13 -19.01 1.79
N GLY A 43 8.25 -19.93 0.83
CA GLY A 43 8.64 -19.57 -0.54
C GLY A 43 7.66 -18.61 -1.21
N LEU A 44 6.35 -18.82 -1.02
CA LEU A 44 5.33 -17.90 -1.52
C LEU A 44 5.45 -16.52 -0.87
N LEU A 45 5.54 -16.45 0.47
CA LEU A 45 5.63 -15.18 1.19
C LEU A 45 6.89 -14.39 0.79
N SER A 46 8.03 -15.06 0.58
CA SER A 46 9.24 -14.41 0.06
C SER A 46 9.04 -13.84 -1.35
N SER A 47 8.33 -14.57 -2.22
CA SER A 47 8.00 -14.10 -3.56
C SER A 47 7.04 -12.90 -3.53
N LEU A 48 6.00 -12.96 -2.71
CA LEU A 48 5.05 -11.87 -2.49
C LEU A 48 5.75 -10.64 -1.94
N GLN A 49 6.63 -10.80 -0.95
CA GLN A 49 7.44 -9.72 -0.39
C GLN A 49 8.26 -9.01 -1.47
N ALA A 50 8.95 -9.76 -2.34
CA ALA A 50 9.71 -9.19 -3.44
C ALA A 50 8.81 -8.47 -4.47
N SER A 51 7.63 -9.03 -4.76
CA SER A 51 6.65 -8.42 -5.67
C SER A 51 6.13 -7.07 -5.12
N HIS A 52 5.73 -7.04 -3.85
CA HIS A 52 5.27 -5.82 -3.20
C HIS A 52 6.37 -4.76 -3.07
N GLN A 53 7.61 -5.17 -2.83
CA GLN A 53 8.75 -4.26 -2.82
C GLN A 53 8.92 -3.56 -4.18
N ARG A 54 8.86 -4.30 -5.30
CA ARG A 54 8.92 -3.68 -6.64
C ARG A 54 7.75 -2.71 -6.88
N LYS A 55 6.53 -3.16 -6.55
CA LYS A 55 5.31 -2.34 -6.70
C LYS A 55 5.38 -1.04 -5.88
N MET A 56 6.05 -1.05 -4.73
CA MET A 56 6.24 0.15 -3.92
C MET A 56 7.10 1.21 -4.64
N PHE A 57 8.20 0.80 -5.27
CA PHE A 57 9.03 1.72 -6.07
C PHE A 57 8.27 2.24 -7.28
N GLU A 58 7.53 1.37 -7.97
CA GLU A 58 6.67 1.74 -9.10
C GLU A 58 5.61 2.78 -8.71
N LEU A 59 4.93 2.58 -7.57
CA LEU A 59 3.93 3.53 -7.04
C LEU A 59 4.55 4.84 -6.54
N ALA A 60 5.85 4.86 -6.28
CA ALA A 60 6.60 6.09 -6.00
C ALA A 60 7.08 6.78 -7.29
N GLY A 61 6.81 6.20 -8.48
CA GLY A 61 7.21 6.74 -9.78
C GLY A 61 8.67 6.48 -10.15
N VAL A 62 9.32 5.49 -9.51
CA VAL A 62 10.75 5.24 -9.69
C VAL A 62 11.01 3.76 -9.99
N ASP A 63 11.87 3.46 -10.95
CA ASP A 63 12.33 2.09 -11.18
C ASP A 63 13.39 1.70 -10.15
N ILE A 64 13.23 0.52 -9.53
CA ILE A 64 14.09 -0.04 -8.49
C ILE A 64 15.58 -0.12 -8.90
N GLN A 65 15.89 -0.21 -10.20
CA GLN A 65 17.26 -0.29 -10.71
C GLN A 65 17.97 1.07 -10.86
N THR A 66 17.26 2.17 -10.61
CA THR A 66 17.79 3.52 -10.84
C THR A 66 18.51 4.08 -9.62
N GLU A 67 19.42 5.03 -9.85
CA GLU A 67 20.03 5.81 -8.78
C GLU A 67 18.99 6.59 -7.97
N ALA A 68 17.92 7.05 -8.62
CA ALA A 68 16.79 7.71 -7.96
C ALA A 68 16.14 6.79 -6.92
N ALA A 69 15.93 5.50 -7.23
CA ALA A 69 15.38 4.52 -6.28
C ALA A 69 16.32 4.29 -5.10
N PHE A 70 17.63 4.22 -5.36
CA PHE A 70 18.63 4.08 -4.31
C PHE A 70 18.67 5.29 -3.38
N ASN A 71 18.66 6.50 -3.94
CA ASN A 71 18.61 7.75 -3.17
C ASN A 71 17.30 7.87 -2.39
N LEU A 72 16.18 7.43 -2.97
CA LEU A 72 14.88 7.39 -2.30
C LEU A 72 14.86 6.41 -1.12
N ALA A 73 15.44 5.21 -1.30
CA ALA A 73 15.57 4.21 -0.25
C ALA A 73 16.47 4.69 0.91
N LYS A 74 17.53 5.46 0.62
CA LYS A 74 18.38 6.08 1.64
C LYS A 74 17.67 7.12 2.50
N LYS A 75 16.75 7.88 1.91
CA LYS A 75 15.96 8.93 2.61
C LYS A 75 14.96 8.35 3.61
N GLY A 76 14.72 7.04 3.59
CA GLY A 76 13.88 6.34 4.56
C GLY A 76 12.72 5.59 3.90
N THR A 77 11.59 5.52 4.61
CA THR A 77 10.42 4.78 4.13
C THR A 77 9.84 5.41 2.86
N ILE A 78 9.88 4.65 1.77
CA ILE A 78 9.39 5.05 0.44
C ILE A 78 7.88 5.18 0.49
N ARG A 79 7.32 6.35 0.22
CA ARG A 79 5.87 6.58 0.21
C ARG A 79 5.33 6.66 -1.21
N PRO A 80 4.17 6.04 -1.49
CA PRO A 80 3.53 6.17 -2.79
C PRO A 80 3.11 7.62 -3.05
N ALA A 81 3.13 8.02 -4.32
CA ALA A 81 2.75 9.38 -4.73
C ALA A 81 1.26 9.65 -4.48
N SER A 82 0.40 8.63 -4.67
CA SER A 82 -1.04 8.68 -4.37
C SER A 82 -1.35 8.00 -3.04
N SER A 83 -2.26 8.59 -2.26
CA SER A 83 -2.75 8.01 -1.00
C SER A 83 -3.92 7.04 -1.16
N GLU A 84 -4.37 6.79 -2.39
CA GLU A 84 -5.59 6.02 -2.66
C GLU A 84 -5.35 4.51 -2.67
N LEU A 85 -4.13 4.09 -3.02
CA LEU A 85 -3.80 2.68 -3.16
C LEU A 85 -3.12 2.14 -1.89
N PRO A 86 -3.56 0.97 -1.39
CA PRO A 86 -2.88 0.30 -0.29
C PRO A 86 -1.52 -0.22 -0.75
N VAL A 87 -0.50 -0.06 0.10
CA VAL A 87 0.86 -0.52 -0.16
C VAL A 87 1.33 -1.40 0.98
N ILE A 88 1.86 -2.57 0.64
CA ILE A 88 2.48 -3.48 1.59
C ILE A 88 4.01 -3.28 1.54
N TYR A 89 4.61 -2.97 2.68
CA TYR A 89 6.05 -2.87 2.85
C TYR A 89 6.71 -4.18 3.20
N GLY A 90 6.00 -5.00 3.97
CA GLY A 90 6.55 -6.17 4.63
C GLY A 90 5.47 -7.20 4.85
N ILE A 91 5.76 -8.45 4.50
CA ILE A 91 4.99 -9.62 4.90
C ILE A 91 5.98 -10.60 5.52
N THR A 92 5.83 -10.87 6.80
CA THR A 92 6.65 -11.84 7.52
C THR A 92 5.78 -12.91 8.16
N PRO A 93 6.18 -14.18 8.11
CA PRO A 93 5.50 -15.25 8.83
C PRO A 93 5.76 -15.11 10.33
N VAL A 94 4.71 -15.25 11.15
CA VAL A 94 4.82 -15.25 12.62
C VAL A 94 4.65 -16.65 13.18
N ASP A 95 3.60 -17.34 12.72
CA ASP A 95 3.32 -18.72 13.13
C ASP A 95 2.63 -19.48 12.00
N PHE A 96 2.93 -20.77 11.87
CA PHE A 96 2.28 -21.64 10.91
C PHE A 96 1.95 -23.00 11.57
N THR A 97 0.69 -23.12 11.97
CA THR A 97 0.14 -24.31 12.63
C THR A 97 -1.12 -24.77 11.87
N ARG A 98 -0.90 -25.59 10.83
CA ARG A 98 -1.96 -26.06 9.92
C ARG A 98 -3.25 -26.46 10.65
N PRO A 99 -4.43 -26.02 10.19
CA PRO A 99 -4.67 -25.18 9.00
C PRO A 99 -4.50 -23.68 9.24
N ASN A 100 -4.13 -23.25 10.43
CA ASN A 100 -4.03 -21.85 10.79
C ASN A 100 -2.63 -21.30 10.50
N PHE A 101 -2.57 -20.01 10.25
CA PHE A 101 -1.32 -19.29 10.09
C PHE A 101 -1.50 -17.84 10.54
N THR A 102 -0.39 -17.21 10.90
CA THR A 102 -0.35 -15.81 11.29
C THR A 102 0.79 -15.11 10.59
N LEU A 103 0.49 -13.96 10.00
CA LEU A 103 1.43 -13.09 9.32
C LEU A 103 1.53 -11.77 10.07
N GLU A 104 2.70 -11.16 10.01
CA GLU A 104 2.90 -9.77 10.34
C GLU A 104 3.03 -8.99 9.03
N ILE A 105 2.13 -8.01 8.84
CA ILE A 105 2.03 -7.23 7.62
C ILE A 105 2.25 -5.76 7.95
N HIS A 106 3.24 -5.16 7.30
CA HIS A 106 3.53 -3.74 7.36
C HIS A 106 2.87 -3.09 6.16
N ALA A 107 1.88 -2.22 6.39
CA ALA A 107 1.06 -1.66 5.33
C ALA A 107 0.84 -0.15 5.51
N LEU A 108 0.47 0.51 4.42
CA LEU A 108 0.09 1.92 4.35
C LEU A 108 -1.15 2.08 3.47
N ASN A 109 -2.02 3.02 3.85
CA ASN A 109 -3.32 3.30 3.19
C ASN A 109 -4.21 2.06 3.01
N GLU A 110 -4.06 1.07 3.89
CA GLU A 110 -4.81 -0.17 3.88
C GLU A 110 -6.18 -0.07 4.57
N ASN A 111 -7.04 -1.04 4.25
CA ASN A 111 -8.28 -1.32 4.95
C ASN A 111 -8.34 -2.81 5.36
N GLY A 112 -9.29 -3.16 6.22
CA GLY A 112 -9.44 -4.54 6.69
C GLY A 112 -9.77 -5.52 5.56
N ASP A 113 -10.61 -5.09 4.61
CA ASP A 113 -11.04 -5.91 3.48
C ASP A 113 -9.86 -6.31 2.60
N TYR A 114 -8.95 -5.37 2.32
CA TYR A 114 -7.73 -5.62 1.55
C TYR A 114 -6.83 -6.67 2.21
N LEU A 115 -6.63 -6.58 3.53
CA LEU A 115 -5.87 -7.59 4.27
C LEU A 115 -6.55 -8.96 4.26
N ALA A 116 -7.89 -9.00 4.30
CA ALA A 116 -8.64 -10.24 4.20
C ALA A 116 -8.59 -10.85 2.79
N THR A 117 -8.66 -10.02 1.75
CA THR A 117 -8.46 -10.42 0.35
C THR A 117 -7.06 -10.98 0.14
N LEU A 118 -6.02 -10.33 0.67
CA LEU A 118 -4.65 -10.86 0.59
C LEU A 118 -4.52 -12.25 1.22
N VAL A 119 -5.15 -12.48 2.37
CA VAL A 119 -5.20 -13.82 3.00
C VAL A 119 -5.86 -14.84 2.08
N HIS A 120 -6.94 -14.44 1.39
CA HIS A 120 -7.62 -15.29 0.43
C HIS A 120 -6.73 -15.60 -0.79
N GLU A 121 -6.07 -14.61 -1.37
CA GLU A 121 -5.11 -14.74 -2.48
C GLU A 121 -3.96 -15.69 -2.14
N ILE A 122 -3.36 -15.56 -0.95
CA ILE A 122 -2.34 -16.51 -0.45
C ILE A 122 -2.88 -17.95 -0.42
N GLY A 123 -4.16 -18.11 -0.06
CA GLY A 123 -4.86 -19.40 -0.13
C GLY A 123 -4.88 -19.98 -1.54
N LEU A 124 -5.26 -19.15 -2.52
CA LEU A 124 -5.36 -19.53 -3.92
C LEU A 124 -4.00 -19.89 -4.53
N ASP A 125 -2.97 -19.10 -4.25
CA ASP A 125 -1.60 -19.33 -4.74
C ASP A 125 -1.02 -20.66 -4.25
N LEU A 126 -1.42 -21.10 -3.04
CA LEU A 126 -1.05 -22.40 -2.48
C LEU A 126 -1.96 -23.55 -2.96
N ARG A 127 -2.79 -23.32 -3.97
CA ARG A 127 -3.79 -24.27 -4.50
C ARG A 127 -4.72 -24.79 -3.41
N SER A 128 -5.09 -23.92 -2.47
CA SER A 128 -6.08 -24.16 -1.44
C SER A 128 -7.08 -23.01 -1.45
N VAL A 129 -7.80 -22.83 -0.35
CA VAL A 129 -8.59 -21.62 -0.10
C VAL A 129 -8.35 -21.19 1.33
N ALA A 130 -8.42 -19.89 1.59
CA ALA A 130 -8.31 -19.35 2.94
C ALA A 130 -9.31 -18.23 3.18
N HIS A 131 -9.55 -17.96 4.46
CA HIS A 131 -10.24 -16.78 4.95
C HIS A 131 -9.49 -16.22 6.16
N CYS A 132 -9.68 -14.93 6.40
CA CYS A 132 -9.15 -14.21 7.53
C CYS A 132 -9.95 -14.53 8.80
N THR A 133 -9.26 -14.97 9.84
CA THR A 133 -9.85 -15.28 11.15
C THR A 133 -9.75 -14.10 12.11
N GLY A 134 -8.78 -13.21 11.92
CA GLY A 134 -8.63 -12.02 12.73
C GLY A 134 -7.56 -11.07 12.21
N ILE A 135 -7.77 -9.78 12.43
CA ILE A 135 -6.82 -8.71 12.12
C ILE A 135 -6.63 -7.90 13.40
N ARG A 136 -5.36 -7.70 13.80
CA ARG A 136 -5.02 -6.84 14.93
C ARG A 136 -3.92 -5.87 14.51
N CYS A 137 -4.17 -4.57 14.61
CA CYS A 137 -3.10 -3.57 14.51
C CYS A 137 -2.25 -3.63 15.79
N ILE A 138 -0.97 -3.96 15.65
CA ILE A 138 -0.02 -4.05 16.78
C ILE A 138 0.87 -2.81 16.89
N ARG A 139 0.97 -2.01 15.83
CA ARG A 139 1.72 -0.75 15.80
C ARG A 139 1.12 0.21 14.77
N SER A 140 1.01 1.48 15.12
CA SER A 140 0.61 2.56 14.22
C SER A 140 1.63 3.70 14.31
N GLY A 141 2.46 3.85 13.28
CA GLY A 141 3.60 4.75 13.31
C GLY A 141 4.56 4.38 14.43
N TYR A 142 4.77 5.32 15.37
CA TYR A 142 5.64 5.15 16.53
C TYR A 142 4.93 4.57 17.75
N PHE A 143 3.61 4.42 17.71
CA PHE A 143 2.83 3.93 18.84
C PHE A 143 2.60 2.42 18.71
N SER A 144 3.04 1.67 19.72
CA SER A 144 2.81 0.22 19.82
C SER A 144 1.53 -0.07 20.60
N HIS A 145 0.95 -1.25 20.40
CA HIS A 145 -0.19 -1.73 21.17
C HIS A 145 0.10 -1.84 22.67
N GLU A 146 1.36 -1.98 23.08
CA GLU A 146 1.78 -2.00 24.49
C GLU A 146 1.44 -0.70 25.22
N GLN A 147 1.43 0.42 24.48
CA GLN A 147 1.06 1.75 24.99
C GLN A 147 -0.44 2.02 24.87
N SER A 148 -1.23 1.05 24.40
CA SER A 148 -2.66 1.19 24.21
C SER A 148 -3.42 1.01 25.52
N LEU A 149 -4.28 1.98 25.86
CA LEU A 149 -5.20 1.86 26.99
C LEU A 149 -6.43 1.02 26.61
N LEU A 150 -6.58 -0.12 27.26
CA LEU A 150 -7.78 -0.96 27.12
C LEU A 150 -9.01 -0.24 27.71
N ARG A 151 -10.18 -0.44 27.10
CA ARG A 151 -11.40 0.30 27.47
C ARG A 151 -11.80 0.18 28.94
N HIS A 152 -11.50 -0.94 29.58
CA HIS A 152 -11.87 -1.17 30.99
C HIS A 152 -10.98 -0.41 32.00
N ILE A 153 -9.83 0.12 31.56
CA ILE A 153 -8.90 0.92 32.39
C ILE A 153 -8.94 2.41 32.02
N TRP A 154 -10.02 2.87 31.38
CA TRP A 154 -10.18 4.28 31.06
C TRP A 154 -10.59 5.08 32.30
N THR A 155 -9.63 5.34 33.17
CA THR A 155 -9.76 6.29 34.27
C THR A 155 -8.99 7.58 33.95
N LEU A 156 -9.41 8.71 34.50
CA LEU A 156 -8.71 9.98 34.28
C LEU A 156 -7.21 9.90 34.66
N PRO A 157 -6.82 9.32 35.82
CA PRO A 157 -5.40 9.13 36.15
C PRO A 157 -4.63 8.30 35.11
N ASP A 158 -5.21 7.20 34.64
CA ASP A 158 -4.55 6.31 33.66
C ASP A 158 -4.39 7.00 32.31
N ILE A 159 -5.39 7.77 31.89
CA ILE A 159 -5.34 8.59 30.66
C ILE A 159 -4.24 9.63 30.77
N VAL A 160 -4.17 10.39 31.88
CA VAL A 160 -3.14 11.43 32.09
C VAL A 160 -1.73 10.80 32.12
N LYS A 161 -1.58 9.65 32.80
CA LYS A 161 -0.32 8.90 32.83
C LYS A 161 0.12 8.48 31.43
N ASN A 162 -0.78 7.87 30.67
CA ASN A 162 -0.50 7.44 29.29
C ASN A 162 -0.18 8.62 28.37
N LEU A 163 -0.86 9.76 28.54
CA LEU A 163 -0.56 10.99 27.79
C LEU A 163 0.87 11.46 28.07
N LYS A 164 1.30 11.45 29.33
CA LYS A 164 2.65 11.84 29.75
C LYS A 164 3.70 10.91 29.15
N GLU A 165 3.47 9.61 29.21
CA GLU A 165 4.38 8.60 28.63
C GLU A 165 4.50 8.77 27.10
N ASN A 166 3.37 8.93 26.40
CA ASN A 166 3.35 9.11 24.96
C ASN A 166 3.85 10.49 24.49
N SER A 167 3.85 11.50 25.37
CA SER A 167 4.39 12.83 25.04
C SER A 167 5.88 12.79 24.71
N VAL A 168 6.63 11.85 25.30
CA VAL A 168 8.06 11.65 25.02
C VAL A 168 8.25 11.20 23.57
N ILE A 169 7.45 10.22 23.12
CA ILE A 169 7.48 9.71 21.75
C ILE A 169 7.19 10.83 20.75
N ILE A 170 6.20 11.67 21.07
CA ILE A 170 5.84 12.82 20.23
C ILE A 170 6.97 13.84 20.14
N ARG A 171 7.62 14.15 21.28
CA ARG A 171 8.73 15.11 21.35
C ARG A 171 9.96 14.61 20.59
N GLU A 172 10.25 13.32 20.66
CA GLU A 172 11.38 12.70 19.95
C GLU A 172 11.11 12.54 18.44
N ASN A 173 9.84 12.52 18.02
CA ASN A 173 9.46 12.31 16.63
C ASN A 173 8.48 13.41 16.13
N PRO A 174 8.96 14.66 15.92
CA PRO A 174 8.11 15.77 15.45
C PRO A 174 7.44 15.49 14.09
N SER A 175 8.05 14.63 13.28
CA SER A 175 7.55 14.17 11.97
C SER A 175 6.26 13.34 12.05
N ILE A 176 5.78 12.99 13.24
CA ILE A 176 4.46 12.36 13.45
C ILE A 176 3.33 13.24 12.90
N PHE A 177 3.44 14.57 13.08
CA PHE A 177 2.36 15.51 12.70
C PHE A 177 2.40 15.93 11.23
N ARG A 178 3.59 15.94 10.64
CA ARG A 178 3.81 16.23 9.21
C ARG A 178 4.79 15.21 8.65
N GLN A 179 4.24 14.18 7.99
CA GLN A 179 5.05 13.29 7.16
C GLN A 179 5.24 13.93 5.80
N GLU A 180 6.48 14.32 5.50
CA GLU A 180 6.88 14.74 4.17
C GLU A 180 6.84 13.52 3.23
N SER A 181 6.28 13.71 2.03
CA SER A 181 6.26 12.66 1.02
C SER A 181 7.67 12.54 0.43
N SER A 182 8.26 11.35 0.52
CA SER A 182 9.57 11.07 -0.10
C SER A 182 9.53 11.21 -1.64
N ALA A 183 8.34 11.07 -2.24
CA ALA A 183 8.12 11.24 -3.68
C ALA A 183 8.12 12.71 -4.13
N LEU A 184 7.99 13.66 -3.20
CA LEU A 184 7.93 15.10 -3.50
C LEU A 184 9.26 15.84 -3.25
N VAL A 185 10.37 15.14 -2.99
CA VAL A 185 11.67 15.81 -2.92
C VAL A 185 12.18 16.04 -4.34
N ASP A 186 11.74 17.16 -4.89
CA ASP A 186 12.15 17.88 -6.10
C ASP A 186 13.18 17.16 -6.99
N ILE A 187 12.69 16.67 -8.13
CA ILE A 187 13.51 16.45 -9.34
C ILE A 187 14.20 17.77 -9.77
N GLU A 188 13.70 18.92 -9.33
CA GLU A 188 14.26 20.25 -9.62
C GLU A 188 15.50 20.63 -8.79
N ALA A 189 15.75 19.99 -7.65
CA ALA A 189 16.85 20.40 -6.75
C ALA A 189 18.21 19.75 -7.07
N GLN A 190 18.32 18.96 -8.14
CA GLN A 190 19.54 18.20 -8.50
C GLN A 190 20.26 18.68 -9.77
N ASN A 191 19.91 19.82 -10.35
CA ASN A 191 20.71 20.44 -11.44
C ASN A 191 21.13 21.87 -11.08
N PRO A 192 22.25 22.06 -10.34
CA PRO A 192 22.88 23.37 -10.19
C PRO A 192 23.64 23.82 -11.45
N ASP A 193 23.96 22.92 -12.38
CA ASP A 193 24.77 23.22 -13.56
C ASP A 193 24.05 22.83 -14.86
N ASN A 194 23.20 23.72 -15.37
CA ASN A 194 22.85 23.68 -16.79
C ASN A 194 22.68 25.10 -17.35
N SER A 195 23.76 25.89 -17.27
CA SER A 195 23.90 27.09 -18.08
C SER A 195 24.36 26.70 -19.50
N TYR A 196 23.42 26.39 -20.38
CA TYR A 196 23.67 26.47 -21.83
C TYR A 196 22.86 27.62 -22.40
N GLN A 197 23.55 28.73 -22.66
CA GLN A 197 23.12 29.68 -23.66
C GLN A 197 23.24 29.02 -25.04
N GLY A 198 22.13 28.93 -25.76
CA GLY A 198 22.08 28.44 -27.13
C GLY A 198 20.72 28.75 -27.75
N GLN A 199 20.70 29.78 -28.59
CA GLN A 199 19.55 30.29 -29.32
C GLN A 199 18.87 29.21 -30.17
N ASN A 200 17.54 29.12 -30.09
CA ASN A 200 16.64 29.19 -31.25
C ASN A 200 15.19 29.12 -30.77
N GLY A 201 14.48 30.22 -30.95
CA GLY A 201 13.06 30.32 -30.62
C GLY A 201 12.20 29.58 -31.63
N ILE A 202 11.27 28.78 -31.14
CA ILE A 202 9.98 28.54 -31.78
C ILE A 202 8.93 28.65 -30.68
N ASN A 203 8.13 29.71 -30.75
CA ASN A 203 7.05 30.03 -29.82
C ASN A 203 5.79 29.26 -30.24
N VAL A 204 5.37 28.27 -29.45
CA VAL A 204 4.18 27.43 -29.74
C VAL A 204 2.89 28.02 -29.14
N ASN A 205 2.91 29.25 -28.62
CA ASN A 205 1.70 29.96 -28.18
C ASN A 205 1.05 30.81 -29.28
N GLN A 206 0.92 30.23 -30.46
CA GLN A 206 -0.10 30.59 -31.45
C GLN A 206 -0.70 29.29 -31.98
N ILE A 207 -1.70 28.74 -31.28
CA ILE A 207 -2.89 28.04 -31.81
C ILE A 207 -3.78 27.81 -30.58
N THR A 208 -4.49 28.85 -30.18
CA THR A 208 -5.74 28.71 -29.43
C THR A 208 -6.65 29.85 -29.84
N GLU A 209 -7.08 29.83 -31.09
CA GLU A 209 -8.29 30.50 -31.56
C GLU A 209 -8.71 29.84 -32.89
N LYS A 210 -10.00 29.53 -33.01
CA LYS A 210 -10.70 28.88 -34.13
C LYS A 210 -10.74 27.34 -34.14
N SER A 211 -11.59 26.80 -33.28
CA SER A 211 -12.50 25.72 -33.67
C SER A 211 -13.93 26.24 -33.47
N ALA A 212 -14.45 26.90 -34.50
CA ALA A 212 -15.88 27.13 -34.68
C ALA A 212 -16.35 26.13 -35.73
N LEU A 213 -17.40 25.39 -35.39
CA LEU A 213 -18.13 24.46 -36.25
C LEU A 213 -18.55 25.15 -37.56
N ASP A 214 -18.31 24.49 -38.69
CA ASP A 214 -19.16 24.60 -39.88
C ASP A 214 -19.60 23.18 -40.31
N PRO A 215 -20.82 23.00 -40.86
CA PRO A 215 -21.46 21.69 -41.05
C PRO A 215 -21.06 21.01 -42.38
N PRO A 216 -21.30 19.68 -42.52
CA PRO A 216 -20.87 18.91 -43.68
C PRO A 216 -21.74 19.16 -44.92
N GLU A 217 -21.07 19.29 -46.07
CA GLU A 217 -21.63 19.45 -47.42
C GLU A 217 -22.27 18.13 -47.91
N GLN A 218 -23.48 18.22 -48.47
CA GLN A 218 -24.27 17.12 -49.02
C GLN A 218 -23.67 16.59 -50.33
N ILE A 219 -23.52 15.27 -50.46
CA ILE A 219 -23.23 14.58 -51.72
C ILE A 219 -24.57 14.32 -52.43
N ASP A 220 -24.81 15.02 -53.53
CA ASP A 220 -25.97 14.85 -54.40
C ASP A 220 -25.61 13.85 -55.52
N LEU A 221 -26.07 12.61 -55.40
CA LEU A 221 -26.02 11.61 -56.47
C LEU A 221 -27.40 11.54 -57.13
N GLN A 222 -27.54 12.29 -58.22
CA GLN A 222 -28.70 12.21 -59.11
C GLN A 222 -28.84 10.80 -59.69
N THR A 223 -29.97 10.18 -59.39
CA THR A 223 -30.56 9.09 -60.18
C THR A 223 -31.15 9.67 -61.46
N SER A 224 -30.90 9.04 -62.61
CA SER A 224 -31.85 9.12 -63.74
C SER A 224 -31.68 7.99 -64.74
N ARG A 225 -32.81 7.29 -64.91
CA ARG A 225 -33.28 6.44 -66.02
C ARG A 225 -32.85 4.98 -66.03
#